data_AF-A0A523FZT0-F1
#
_entry.id   AF-A0A523FZT0-F1
#
_cell.length_a   1.000
_cell.length_b   1.000
_cell.length_c   1.000
_cell.angle_alpha   90.00
_cell.angle_beta   90.00
_cell.angle_gamma   90.00
#
_symmetry.space_group_name_H-M   'P 1'
#
loop_
_entity.id
_entity.type
_entity.pdbx_description
1 polymer ?
#
loop_
_entity_poly.entity_id
_entity_poly.type
_entity_poly.pdbx_seq_one_letter_code
_entity_poly.pdbx_strand_id
1 'polypeptide(L)'
;CSTTIGAAFGCPFEGEIPLDRVVSIAARCAELGATEIAIADTIGVADPWEVKRRVGAVKKVIGDIPLRCHFHNTRNTGIANAFAAVEAGVRILDASCGGIGGCPFAPKATGNIATEDLLYMLERAGISTGIDVQKIIDTTHWLEGALGHSIPAMVSKAGLFPTGATAQAAE
;
A
#
# COMPACT_ATOMS: atom_id res chain seq x y z
N CYS A 1 1.24 -10.16 18.98
CA CYS A 1 2.01 -10.31 17.73
C CYS A 1 1.31 -9.52 16.62
N SER A 2 2.04 -9.04 15.61
CA SER A 2 1.43 -8.48 14.39
C SER A 2 0.88 -9.61 13.52
N THR A 3 -0.32 -9.44 12.96
CA THR A 3 -1.00 -10.48 12.15
C THR A 3 -1.53 -9.91 10.85
N THR A 4 -1.37 -10.64 9.75
CA THR A 4 -1.87 -10.24 8.41
C THR A 4 -2.95 -11.19 7.92
N ILE A 5 -4.08 -10.61 7.51
CA ILE A 5 -5.17 -11.31 6.81
C ILE A 5 -4.91 -11.17 5.30
N GLY A 6 -4.40 -12.23 4.69
CA GLY A 6 -4.21 -12.33 3.24
C GLY A 6 -5.53 -12.53 2.49
N ALA A 7 -5.52 -12.29 1.19
CA ALA A 7 -6.70 -12.41 0.31
C ALA A 7 -7.94 -11.64 0.84
N ALA A 8 -7.72 -10.57 1.61
CA ALA A 8 -8.80 -9.86 2.31
C ALA A 8 -9.76 -9.12 1.37
N PHE A 9 -9.40 -8.98 0.10
CA PHE A 9 -10.16 -8.29 -0.95
C PHE A 9 -10.55 -9.24 -2.09
N GLY A 10 -10.15 -10.51 -2.01
CA GLY A 10 -10.35 -11.48 -3.07
C GLY A 10 -9.29 -12.55 -3.06
N CYS A 11 -9.67 -13.75 -3.48
CA CYS A 11 -8.82 -14.93 -3.56
C CYS A 11 -8.66 -15.33 -5.03
N PRO A 12 -7.44 -15.64 -5.50
CA PRO A 12 -7.23 -16.08 -6.89
C PRO A 12 -7.88 -17.44 -7.19
N PHE A 13 -8.29 -18.18 -6.15
CA PHE A 13 -8.92 -19.49 -6.26
C PHE A 13 -10.42 -19.47 -5.99
N GLU A 14 -10.86 -18.75 -4.94
CA GLU A 14 -12.28 -18.68 -4.53
C GLU A 14 -13.04 -17.50 -5.14
N GLY A 15 -12.34 -16.52 -5.72
CA GLY A 15 -12.94 -15.28 -6.20
C GLY A 15 -13.26 -14.32 -5.04
N GLU A 16 -14.49 -13.82 -5.02
CA GLU A 16 -14.96 -12.84 -4.05
C GLU A 16 -14.92 -13.37 -2.61
N ILE A 17 -14.31 -12.61 -1.70
CA ILE A 17 -14.26 -12.96 -0.28
C ILE A 17 -15.32 -12.13 0.48
N PRO A 18 -16.32 -12.76 1.12
CA PRO A 18 -17.33 -12.04 1.87
C PRO A 18 -16.73 -11.13 2.95
N LEU A 19 -17.27 -9.91 3.09
CA LEU A 19 -16.85 -8.95 4.11
C LEU A 19 -16.85 -9.57 5.52
N ASP A 20 -17.92 -10.28 5.87
CA ASP A 20 -18.11 -10.89 7.20
C ASP A 20 -17.03 -11.92 7.53
N ARG A 21 -16.44 -12.57 6.52
CA ARG A 21 -15.31 -13.49 6.72
C ARG A 21 -14.08 -12.71 7.19
N VAL A 22 -13.77 -11.57 6.59
CA VAL A 22 -12.63 -10.73 6.99
C VAL A 22 -12.85 -10.12 8.36
N VAL A 23 -14.06 -9.64 8.64
CA VAL A 23 -14.44 -9.07 9.93
C VAL A 23 -14.33 -10.11 11.05
N SER A 24 -14.83 -11.34 10.83
CA SER A 24 -14.75 -12.39 11.85
C SER A 24 -13.32 -12.84 12.14
N ILE A 25 -12.46 -12.94 11.12
CA ILE A 25 -11.02 -13.21 11.32
C ILE A 25 -10.36 -12.07 12.11
N ALA A 26 -10.62 -10.82 11.75
CA ALA A 26 -10.05 -9.66 12.45
C ALA A 26 -10.49 -9.60 13.93
N ALA A 27 -11.77 -9.84 14.20
CA ALA A 27 -12.29 -9.95 15.57
C ALA A 27 -11.57 -11.05 16.35
N ARG A 28 -11.38 -12.22 15.74
CA ARG A 28 -10.67 -13.33 16.38
C ARG A 28 -9.20 -13.00 16.65
N CYS A 29 -8.51 -12.32 15.74
CA CYS A 29 -7.15 -11.84 15.98
C CYS A 29 -7.10 -10.87 17.16
N ALA A 30 -8.08 -9.97 17.28
CA ALA A 30 -8.18 -9.04 18.40
C ALA A 30 -8.39 -9.76 19.74
N GLU A 31 -9.31 -10.73 19.80
CA GLU A 31 -9.55 -11.57 20.99
C GLU A 31 -8.31 -12.33 21.45
N LEU A 32 -7.46 -12.72 20.51
CA LEU A 32 -6.20 -13.43 20.77
C LEU A 32 -5.04 -12.50 21.15
N GLY A 33 -5.28 -11.19 21.27
CA GLY A 33 -4.27 -10.22 21.70
C GLY A 33 -3.29 -9.80 20.59
N ALA A 34 -3.76 -9.70 19.34
CA ALA A 34 -2.96 -9.10 18.28
C ALA A 34 -2.56 -7.65 18.65
N THR A 35 -1.29 -7.32 18.42
CA THR A 35 -0.75 -5.97 18.70
C THR A 35 -0.91 -5.02 17.52
N GLU A 36 -1.20 -5.59 16.35
CA GLU A 36 -1.48 -4.91 15.08
C GLU A 36 -2.19 -5.93 14.17
N ILE A 37 -3.16 -5.47 13.40
CA ILE A 37 -3.87 -6.30 12.40
C ILE A 37 -3.67 -5.65 11.04
N ALA A 38 -3.32 -6.44 10.03
CA ALA A 38 -3.21 -5.98 8.66
C ALA A 38 -4.25 -6.67 7.76
N ILE A 39 -4.84 -5.93 6.83
CA ILE A 39 -5.62 -6.49 5.71
C ILE A 39 -4.85 -6.28 4.41
N ALA A 40 -4.66 -7.36 3.64
CA ALA A 40 -3.81 -7.36 2.45
C ALA A 40 -4.59 -7.68 1.18
N ASP A 41 -4.41 -6.83 0.16
CA ASP A 41 -4.81 -7.09 -1.22
C ASP A 41 -3.71 -7.87 -1.94
N THR A 42 -3.66 -9.17 -1.67
CA THR A 42 -2.59 -10.08 -2.12
C THR A 42 -2.47 -10.18 -3.64
N ILE A 43 -3.56 -9.96 -4.37
CA ILE A 43 -3.61 -10.15 -5.82
C ILE A 43 -3.91 -8.86 -6.59
N GLY A 44 -3.96 -7.71 -5.90
CA GLY A 44 -4.23 -6.42 -6.50
C GLY A 44 -5.60 -6.35 -7.18
N VAL A 45 -6.65 -6.80 -6.50
CA VAL A 45 -8.05 -6.76 -6.98
C VAL A 45 -8.90 -5.68 -6.33
N ALA A 46 -8.46 -5.10 -5.23
CA ALA A 46 -9.26 -4.17 -4.46
C ALA A 46 -9.54 -2.88 -5.24
N ASP A 47 -10.69 -2.29 -4.95
CA ASP A 47 -11.07 -0.94 -5.37
C ASP A 47 -11.22 0.01 -4.17
N PRO A 48 -11.08 1.33 -4.34
CA PRO A 48 -11.04 2.27 -3.22
C PRO A 48 -12.38 2.35 -2.44
N TRP A 49 -13.52 2.09 -3.08
CA TRP A 49 -14.81 2.07 -2.40
C TRP A 49 -14.91 0.85 -1.49
N GLU A 50 -14.45 -0.31 -1.96
CA GLU A 50 -14.36 -1.52 -1.17
C GLU A 50 -13.39 -1.39 0.00
N VAL A 51 -12.23 -0.78 -0.21
CA VAL A 51 -11.27 -0.47 0.86
C VAL A 51 -11.92 0.32 1.97
N LYS A 52 -12.63 1.41 1.64
CA LYS A 52 -13.34 2.23 2.63
C LYS A 52 -14.37 1.40 3.42
N ARG A 53 -15.13 0.52 2.75
CA ARG A 53 -16.11 -0.36 3.40
C ARG A 53 -15.43 -1.37 4.35
N ARG A 54 -14.43 -2.10 3.88
CA ARG A 54 -13.73 -3.14 4.65
C ARG A 54 -12.98 -2.57 5.84
N VAL A 55 -12.22 -1.48 5.64
CA VAL A 55 -11.53 -0.77 6.73
C VAL A 55 -12.52 -0.31 7.80
N GLY A 56 -13.62 0.34 7.38
CA GLY A 56 -14.64 0.82 8.30
C GLY A 56 -15.31 -0.29 9.12
N ALA A 57 -15.54 -1.47 8.52
CA ALA A 57 -16.11 -2.62 9.22
C ALA A 57 -15.10 -3.27 10.18
N VAL A 58 -13.85 -3.47 9.75
CA VAL A 58 -12.80 -4.06 10.58
C VAL A 58 -12.49 -3.20 11.80
N LYS A 59 -12.38 -1.87 11.63
CA LYS A 59 -12.13 -0.95 12.75
C LYS A 59 -13.18 -1.02 13.85
N LYS A 60 -14.42 -1.40 13.54
CA LYS A 60 -15.50 -1.55 14.55
C LYS A 60 -15.30 -2.75 15.47
N VAL A 61 -14.55 -3.77 15.06
CA VAL A 61 -14.41 -5.03 15.82
C VAL A 61 -13.04 -5.21 16.47
N ILE A 62 -12.03 -4.43 16.07
CA ILE A 62 -10.66 -4.54 16.60
C ILE A 62 -10.35 -3.53 17.72
N GLY A 63 -11.27 -2.63 18.05
CA GLY A 63 -11.05 -1.59 19.07
C GLY A 63 -9.90 -0.65 18.69
N ASP A 64 -9.00 -0.40 19.64
CA ASP A 64 -7.83 0.49 19.48
C ASP A 64 -6.61 -0.19 18.84
N ILE A 65 -6.72 -1.46 18.44
CA ILE A 65 -5.63 -2.18 17.77
C ILE A 65 -5.29 -1.46 16.46
N PRO A 66 -4.02 -1.10 16.21
CA PRO A 66 -3.61 -0.47 14.96
C PRO A 66 -3.97 -1.35 13.75
N LEU A 67 -4.63 -0.72 12.77
CA LEU A 67 -4.92 -1.33 11.48
C LEU A 67 -3.89 -0.89 10.45
N ARG A 68 -3.26 -1.88 9.81
CA ARG A 68 -2.37 -1.72 8.67
C ARG A 68 -3.04 -2.16 7.38
N CYS A 69 -2.73 -1.50 6.27
CA CYS A 69 -3.14 -1.97 4.95
C CYS A 69 -1.94 -2.24 4.05
N HIS A 70 -2.06 -3.31 3.26
CA HIS A 70 -1.05 -3.75 2.31
C HIS A 70 -1.70 -3.88 0.93
N PHE A 71 -1.21 -3.13 -0.06
CA PHE A 71 -1.82 -3.10 -1.39
C PHE A 71 -0.81 -3.47 -2.48
N HIS A 72 -1.24 -4.37 -3.35
CA HIS A 72 -0.59 -4.60 -4.64
C HIS A 72 -1.18 -3.67 -5.70
N ASN A 73 -0.38 -3.29 -6.70
CA ASN A 73 -0.80 -2.43 -7.79
C ASN A 73 -1.10 -3.21 -9.10
N THR A 74 -1.49 -4.48 -8.98
CA THR A 74 -1.69 -5.41 -10.12
C THR A 74 -2.73 -4.92 -11.13
N ARG A 75 -3.79 -4.24 -10.67
CA ARG A 75 -4.83 -3.66 -11.53
C ARG A 75 -4.84 -2.13 -11.52
N ASN A 76 -3.71 -1.52 -11.18
CA ASN A 76 -3.53 -0.06 -11.17
C ASN A 76 -4.50 0.70 -10.25
N THR A 77 -4.91 0.08 -9.14
CA THR A 77 -5.78 0.69 -8.12
C THR A 77 -5.08 0.91 -6.78
N GLY A 78 -3.84 0.43 -6.62
CA GLY A 78 -3.17 0.34 -5.32
C GLY A 78 -2.96 1.69 -4.63
N ILE A 79 -2.56 2.73 -5.37
CA ILE A 79 -2.37 4.07 -4.80
C ILE A 79 -3.73 4.70 -4.41
N ALA A 80 -4.78 4.49 -5.21
CA ALA A 80 -6.13 4.93 -4.86
C ALA A 80 -6.67 4.19 -3.62
N ASN A 81 -6.33 2.91 -3.47
CA ASN A 81 -6.64 2.10 -2.30
C ASN A 81 -5.92 2.62 -1.05
N ALA A 82 -4.64 2.99 -1.16
CA ALA A 82 -3.89 3.61 -0.09
C ALA A 82 -4.52 4.94 0.37
N PHE A 83 -4.91 5.80 -0.59
CA PHE A 83 -5.66 7.03 -0.31
C PHE A 83 -6.98 6.73 0.45
N ALA A 84 -7.78 5.78 -0.04
CA ALA A 84 -9.03 5.41 0.60
C ALA A 84 -8.85 4.85 2.02
N ALA A 85 -7.77 4.10 2.26
CA ALA A 85 -7.42 3.61 3.59
C ALA A 85 -7.08 4.76 4.55
N VAL A 86 -6.27 5.73 4.11
CA VAL A 86 -5.90 6.92 4.89
C VAL A 86 -7.13 7.75 5.26
N GLU A 87 -8.03 7.97 4.30
CA GLU A 87 -9.31 8.66 4.49
C GLU A 87 -10.23 7.91 5.48
N ALA A 88 -10.16 6.57 5.50
CA ALA A 88 -10.87 5.74 6.48
C ALA A 88 -10.14 5.65 7.85
N GLY A 89 -9.06 6.42 8.03
CA GLY A 89 -8.34 6.56 9.29
C GLY A 89 -7.29 5.49 9.53
N VAL A 90 -6.78 4.82 8.49
CA VAL A 90 -5.56 3.99 8.57
C VAL A 90 -4.34 4.90 8.65
N ARG A 91 -3.33 4.47 9.41
CA ARG A 91 -2.08 5.23 9.62
C ARG A 91 -0.82 4.42 9.33
N ILE A 92 -0.97 3.14 9.01
CA ILE A 92 0.13 2.22 8.71
C ILE A 92 -0.15 1.61 7.34
N LEU A 93 0.75 1.86 6.40
CA LEU A 93 0.67 1.36 5.02
C LEU A 93 1.96 0.64 4.67
N ASP A 94 1.83 -0.55 4.11
CA ASP A 94 2.96 -1.27 3.52
C ASP A 94 3.17 -0.82 2.07
N ALA A 95 4.43 -0.61 1.70
CA ALA A 95 4.87 -0.29 0.34
C ALA A 95 6.24 -0.91 0.08
N SER A 96 6.68 -0.90 -1.18
CA SER A 96 7.97 -1.45 -1.59
C SER A 96 8.76 -0.46 -2.44
N CYS A 97 10.06 -0.33 -2.16
CA CYS A 97 10.96 0.55 -2.91
C CYS A 97 10.92 0.22 -4.41
N GLY A 98 10.71 1.21 -5.28
CA GLY A 98 10.58 0.97 -6.72
C GLY A 98 9.29 0.26 -7.15
N GLY A 99 8.39 -0.06 -6.21
CA GLY A 99 7.22 -0.91 -6.45
C GLY A 99 7.56 -2.37 -6.65
N ILE A 100 8.76 -2.80 -6.21
CA ILE A 100 9.18 -4.19 -6.43
C ILE A 100 8.30 -5.17 -5.66
N GLY A 101 8.12 -6.33 -6.26
CA GLY A 101 7.26 -7.38 -5.74
C GLY A 101 6.62 -8.12 -6.90
N GLY A 102 5.66 -8.97 -6.56
CA GLY A 102 5.09 -9.92 -7.50
C GLY A 102 5.38 -11.32 -7.01
N CYS A 103 4.38 -12.19 -7.14
CA CYS A 103 4.52 -13.56 -6.74
C CYS A 103 5.27 -14.32 -7.85
N PRO A 104 6.36 -15.05 -7.57
CA PRO A 104 7.00 -15.90 -8.58
C PRO A 104 6.04 -16.94 -9.16
N PHE A 105 4.93 -17.23 -8.47
CA PHE A 105 3.86 -18.12 -8.91
C PHE A 105 2.73 -17.42 -9.70
N ALA A 106 2.73 -16.08 -9.83
CA ALA A 106 1.74 -15.31 -10.58
C ALA A 106 2.42 -14.39 -11.62
N PRO A 107 2.66 -14.88 -12.86
CA PRO A 107 3.48 -14.21 -13.88
C PRO A 107 3.02 -12.80 -14.31
N LYS A 108 1.81 -12.37 -13.90
CA LYS A 108 1.22 -11.08 -14.29
C LYS A 108 0.99 -10.15 -13.09
N ALA A 109 1.43 -10.50 -11.89
CA ALA A 109 1.32 -9.63 -10.73
C ALA A 109 2.39 -8.53 -10.80
N THR A 110 1.99 -7.27 -11.03
CA THR A 110 2.92 -6.12 -11.19
C THR A 110 3.60 -5.67 -9.90
N GLY A 111 3.26 -6.28 -8.75
CA GLY A 111 3.91 -6.05 -7.47
C GLY A 111 3.16 -5.12 -6.52
N ASN A 112 3.90 -4.61 -5.54
CA ASN A 112 3.41 -3.71 -4.49
C ASN A 112 3.18 -2.29 -5.02
N ILE A 113 2.47 -1.46 -4.25
CA ILE A 113 2.58 0.00 -4.46
C ILE A 113 4.02 0.46 -4.21
N ALA A 114 4.50 1.39 -5.03
CA ALA A 114 5.84 1.96 -4.88
C ALA A 114 5.89 2.91 -3.68
N THR A 115 6.96 2.81 -2.88
CA THR A 115 7.17 3.65 -1.70
C THR A 115 7.24 5.13 -2.07
N GLU A 116 8.01 5.48 -3.09
CA GLU A 116 8.15 6.85 -3.59
C GLU A 116 6.84 7.43 -4.16
N ASP A 117 6.02 6.62 -4.84
CA ASP A 117 4.73 7.06 -5.38
C ASP A 117 3.75 7.34 -4.23
N LEU A 118 3.77 6.48 -3.20
CA LEU A 118 2.98 6.67 -1.99
C LEU A 118 3.44 7.91 -1.20
N LEU A 119 4.75 8.05 -0.97
CA LEU A 119 5.34 9.17 -0.25
C LEU A 119 5.03 10.49 -0.95
N TYR A 120 5.20 10.55 -2.27
CA TYR A 120 4.85 11.71 -3.06
C TYR A 120 3.37 12.08 -2.88
N MET A 121 2.45 11.13 -3.00
CA MET A 121 1.02 11.42 -2.78
C MET A 121 0.73 11.96 -1.37
N LEU A 122 1.30 11.34 -0.34
CA LEU A 122 1.10 11.74 1.06
C LEU A 122 1.69 13.12 1.35
N GLU A 123 2.90 13.38 0.87
CA GLU A 123 3.58 14.67 1.04
C GLU A 123 2.81 15.80 0.34
N ARG A 124 2.32 15.56 -0.89
CA ARG A 124 1.45 16.50 -1.63
C ARG A 124 0.12 16.75 -0.92
N ALA A 125 -0.36 15.81 -0.11
CA ALA A 125 -1.54 15.96 0.74
C ALA A 125 -1.23 16.64 2.09
N GLY A 126 0.03 17.01 2.37
CA GLY A 126 0.45 17.60 3.64
C GLY A 126 0.60 16.59 4.78
N ILE A 127 0.67 15.30 4.48
CA ILE A 127 0.84 14.23 5.47
C ILE A 127 2.33 13.92 5.61
N SER A 128 2.90 14.28 6.76
CA SER A 128 4.29 13.98 7.09
C SER A 128 4.47 12.51 7.46
N THR A 129 5.40 11.83 6.79
CA THR A 129 5.82 10.46 7.13
C THR A 129 7.18 10.41 7.84
N GLY A 130 7.94 11.51 7.80
CA GLY A 130 9.32 11.57 8.30
C GLY A 130 10.35 10.87 7.40
N ILE A 131 9.95 10.42 6.21
CA ILE A 131 10.82 9.74 5.26
C ILE A 131 11.25 10.72 4.17
N ASP A 132 12.55 10.76 3.89
CA ASP A 132 13.13 11.54 2.80
C ASP A 132 12.90 10.83 1.46
N VAL A 133 11.96 11.33 0.67
CA VAL A 133 11.56 10.74 -0.61
C VAL A 133 12.72 10.74 -1.63
N GLN A 134 13.63 11.71 -1.57
CA GLN A 134 14.78 11.75 -2.48
C GLN A 134 15.72 10.58 -2.22
N LYS A 135 15.98 10.24 -0.95
CA LYS A 135 16.78 9.06 -0.60
C LYS A 135 16.12 7.76 -1.04
N ILE A 136 14.79 7.69 -1.05
CA ILE A 136 14.07 6.54 -1.59
C ILE A 136 14.28 6.44 -3.11
N ILE A 137 14.15 7.55 -3.85
CA ILE A 137 14.42 7.58 -5.31
C ILE A 137 15.85 7.12 -5.61
N ASP A 138 16.85 7.62 -4.88
CA ASP A 138 18.25 7.23 -5.07
C ASP A 138 18.45 5.72 -4.80
N THR A 139 17.81 5.19 -3.75
CA THR A 139 17.81 3.76 -3.41
C THR A 139 17.14 2.94 -4.51
N THR A 140 16.04 3.46 -5.05
CA THR A 140 15.28 2.86 -6.15
C THR A 140 16.15 2.73 -7.41
N HIS A 141 16.92 3.76 -7.79
CA HIS A 141 17.81 3.69 -8.96
C HIS A 141 18.95 2.69 -8.77
N TRP A 142 19.54 2.63 -7.57
CA TRP A 142 20.51 1.59 -7.24
C TRP A 142 19.91 0.18 -7.39
N LEU A 143 18.69 -0.01 -6.89
CA LEU A 143 17.96 -1.28 -6.95
C LEU A 143 17.62 -1.69 -8.39
N GLU A 144 17.17 -0.75 -9.23
CA GLU A 144 16.92 -0.99 -10.66
C GLU A 144 18.18 -1.50 -11.37
N GLY A 145 19.34 -0.87 -11.09
CA GLY A 145 20.64 -1.32 -11.60
C GLY A 145 21.02 -2.73 -11.15
N ALA A 146 20.75 -3.06 -9.88
CA ALA A 146 21.04 -4.39 -9.33
C ALA A 146 20.11 -5.49 -9.88
N LEU A 147 18.84 -5.17 -10.16
CA LEU A 147 17.86 -6.09 -10.73
C LEU A 147 18.06 -6.31 -12.24
N GLY A 148 18.72 -5.38 -12.93
CA GLY A 148 19.00 -5.49 -14.36
C GLY A 148 17.77 -5.36 -15.26
N HIS A 149 16.64 -4.88 -14.71
CA HIS A 149 15.42 -4.60 -15.45
C HIS A 149 14.73 -3.36 -14.89
N SER A 150 13.88 -2.72 -15.69
CA SER A 150 13.16 -1.55 -15.22
C SER A 150 12.13 -1.89 -14.15
N ILE A 151 11.89 -0.95 -13.25
CA ILE A 151 10.99 -1.07 -12.11
C ILE A 151 9.69 -0.25 -12.33
N PRO A 152 8.59 -0.59 -11.63
CA PRO A 152 7.30 0.09 -11.82
C PRO A 152 7.25 1.57 -11.45
N ALA A 153 7.93 1.99 -10.38
CA ALA A 153 7.74 3.31 -9.76
C ALA A 153 7.79 4.49 -10.74
N MET A 154 6.81 5.38 -10.65
CA MET A 154 6.65 6.48 -11.58
C MET A 154 7.37 7.75 -11.12
N VAL A 155 7.36 8.04 -9.82
CA VAL A 155 8.07 9.19 -9.24
C VAL A 155 9.57 9.06 -9.45
N SER A 156 10.15 7.87 -9.32
CA SER A 156 11.58 7.64 -9.59
C SER A 156 11.96 7.87 -11.06
N LYS A 157 11.00 7.79 -12.00
CA LYS A 157 11.21 8.10 -13.42
C LYS A 157 11.01 9.58 -13.73
N ALA A 158 10.01 10.20 -13.11
CA ALA A 158 9.65 11.59 -13.37
C ALA A 158 10.47 12.60 -12.56
N GLY A 159 11.00 12.19 -11.41
CA GLY A 159 11.53 13.09 -10.39
C GLY A 159 10.43 13.73 -9.54
N LEU A 160 10.85 14.43 -8.50
CA LEU A 160 9.96 15.22 -7.65
C LEU A 160 9.45 16.45 -8.39
N PHE A 161 8.21 16.86 -8.11
CA PHE A 161 7.67 18.10 -8.65
C PHE A 161 8.41 19.31 -8.05
N PRO A 162 8.86 20.28 -8.86
CA PRO A 162 9.56 21.45 -8.35
C PRO A 162 8.71 22.21 -7.32
N THR A 163 9.31 22.53 -6.18
CA THR A 163 8.76 23.55 -5.27
C THR A 163 9.33 24.89 -5.69
N GLY A 164 8.61 26.00 -5.50
CA GLY A 164 8.96 27.31 -6.07
C GLY A 164 10.38 27.84 -5.78
N ALA A 165 11.13 27.24 -4.85
CA ALA A 165 12.54 27.52 -4.61
C ALA A 165 13.49 26.95 -5.68
N THR A 166 13.12 25.88 -6.41
CA THR A 166 13.93 25.26 -7.47
C THR A 166 13.48 25.60 -8.88
N ALA A 167 12.29 26.20 -9.06
CA ALA A 167 11.76 26.58 -10.36
C ALA A 167 12.53 27.75 -11.03
N GLN A 168 13.27 28.56 -10.26
CA GLN A 168 14.07 29.69 -10.79
C GLN A 168 15.46 29.29 -11.31
N ALA A 169 15.88 28.04 -11.18
CA ALA A 169 17.19 27.58 -11.64
C ALA A 169 17.17 26.87 -13.01
N ALA A 170 15.98 26.80 -13.65
CA ALA A 170 15.76 26.07 -14.91
C ALA A 170 15.39 26.97 -16.10
N GLU A 171 15.55 28.29 -15.98
CA GLU A 171 15.51 29.25 -17.10
C GLU A 171 16.91 29.72 -17.50
#